data_AF-A0A7K3B2W5-F1
#
_entry.id   AF-A0A7K3B2W5-F1
#
_cell.length_a   1.000
_cell.length_b   1.000
_cell.length_c   1.000
_cell.angle_alpha   90.00
_cell.angle_beta   90.00
_cell.angle_gamma   90.00
#
_symmetry.space_group_name_H-M   'P 1'
#
loop_
_entity.id
_entity.type
_entity.pdbx_description
1 polymer ?
#
loop_
_entity_poly.entity_id
_entity_poly.type
_entity_poly.pdbx_seq_one_letter_code
_entity_poly.pdbx_strand_id
1 'polypeptide(L)'
;MRVHVVSDVHGASDALARAGDGADALICLGDLILFLDYADHSRGIFPDLFGTENASRMVGLRTALRWDEARALDRELWSGLGTDRRTAIESAVRRQYAELFAAFPTPTYATYGNVDIPALWPEYARPGTTVLDGTTTEIGGLVFGFVGGGLRTPYRTPYEIDDETYAAKVEALGEVDVLCSHIPPAVPELCYDTVARRLERGSEALLDAIRRVRPKYALFGHVHQPLVPRMRLGPTECVNVGHFNSTRTPWAMRW
;
A
#
# COMPACT_ATOMS: atom_id res chain seq x y z
N MET A 1 -0.53 -11.26 22.76
CA MET A 1 -0.75 -11.29 21.31
C MET A 1 0.40 -10.59 20.61
N ARG A 2 0.95 -11.18 19.54
CA ARG A 2 1.97 -10.57 18.68
C ARG A 2 1.44 -10.49 17.26
N VAL A 3 1.31 -9.28 16.73
CA VAL A 3 0.87 -9.06 15.36
C VAL A 3 1.97 -8.37 14.57
N HIS A 4 2.26 -8.90 13.39
CA HIS A 4 3.14 -8.26 12.43
C HIS A 4 2.34 -7.44 11.45
N VAL A 5 2.85 -6.27 11.06
CA VAL A 5 2.15 -5.31 10.21
C VAL A 5 3.10 -4.89 9.08
N VAL A 6 2.59 -4.92 7.85
CA VAL A 6 3.31 -4.52 6.63
C VAL A 6 2.45 -3.59 5.79
N SER A 7 3.08 -2.73 4.99
CA SER A 7 2.47 -1.97 3.90
C SER A 7 3.49 -1.76 2.78
N ASP A 8 3.01 -1.37 1.60
CA ASP A 8 3.84 -1.12 0.42
C ASP A 8 4.69 -2.37 0.06
N VAL A 9 3.98 -3.49 -0.08
CA VAL A 9 4.57 -4.83 -0.30
C VAL A 9 5.26 -4.90 -1.66
N HIS A 10 4.69 -4.27 -2.68
CA HIS A 10 5.19 -4.17 -4.05
C HIS A 10 5.97 -5.42 -4.51
N GLY A 11 5.26 -6.54 -4.63
CA GLY A 11 5.83 -7.77 -5.20
C GLY A 11 6.89 -8.47 -4.35
N ALA A 12 7.09 -8.10 -3.07
CA ALA A 12 8.02 -8.78 -2.17
C ALA A 12 7.45 -10.08 -1.57
N SER A 13 6.97 -10.98 -2.44
CA SER A 13 6.33 -12.25 -2.08
C SER A 13 7.20 -13.15 -1.19
N ASP A 14 8.50 -13.23 -1.48
CA ASP A 14 9.45 -14.06 -0.73
C ASP A 14 9.61 -13.61 0.72
N ALA A 15 9.60 -12.29 0.97
CA ALA A 15 9.67 -11.73 2.32
C ALA A 15 8.30 -11.77 2.99
N LEU A 16 7.21 -11.58 2.23
CA LEU A 16 5.85 -11.69 2.72
C LEU A 16 5.57 -13.08 3.29
N ALA A 17 6.05 -14.14 2.64
CA ALA A 17 5.94 -15.52 3.11
C ALA A 17 6.57 -15.75 4.50
N ARG A 18 7.61 -14.98 4.85
CA ARG A 18 8.28 -15.01 6.16
C ARG A 18 7.78 -13.95 7.12
N ALA A 19 6.90 -13.04 6.68
CA ALA A 19 6.43 -11.92 7.50
C ALA A 19 5.60 -12.40 8.70
N GLY A 20 5.05 -13.62 8.66
CA GLY A 20 4.34 -14.24 9.78
C GLY A 20 5.25 -14.91 10.82
N ASP A 21 6.55 -15.01 10.58
CA ASP A 21 7.45 -15.78 11.44
C ASP A 21 7.47 -15.25 12.88
N GLY A 22 6.93 -16.06 13.79
CA GLY A 22 6.83 -15.73 15.21
C GLY A 22 5.73 -14.70 15.55
N ALA A 23 4.77 -14.45 14.65
CA ALA A 23 3.56 -13.67 14.91
C ALA A 23 2.33 -14.59 15.04
N ASP A 24 1.35 -14.14 15.81
CA ASP A 24 0.04 -14.80 15.92
C ASP A 24 -0.89 -14.45 14.74
N ALA A 25 -0.65 -13.31 14.07
CA ALA A 25 -1.34 -12.87 12.86
C ALA A 25 -0.50 -11.86 12.06
N LEU A 26 -0.79 -11.74 10.76
CA LEU A 26 -0.29 -10.66 9.90
C LEU A 26 -1.40 -9.64 9.60
N ILE A 27 -1.04 -8.36 9.59
CA ILE A 27 -1.83 -7.28 8.99
C ILE A 27 -1.09 -6.75 7.76
N CYS A 28 -1.79 -6.64 6.63
CA CYS A 28 -1.26 -6.07 5.38
C CYS A 28 -2.07 -4.84 4.97
N LEU A 29 -1.43 -3.67 4.93
CA LEU A 29 -2.07 -2.39 4.63
C LEU A 29 -1.87 -1.97 3.17
N GLY A 30 -1.97 -2.93 2.25
CA GLY A 30 -2.06 -2.65 0.82
C GLY A 30 -0.75 -2.44 0.07
N ASP A 31 -0.93 -2.02 -1.18
CA ASP A 31 0.09 -1.80 -2.20
C ASP A 31 0.87 -3.08 -2.52
N LEU A 32 0.13 -4.09 -2.98
CA LEU A 32 0.70 -5.39 -3.38
C LEU A 32 1.40 -5.31 -4.74
N ILE A 33 0.85 -4.55 -5.68
CA ILE A 33 1.31 -4.52 -7.07
C ILE A 33 2.64 -3.78 -7.20
N LEU A 34 3.63 -4.39 -7.86
CA LEU A 34 4.85 -3.73 -8.31
C LEU A 34 4.77 -3.44 -9.81
N PHE A 35 4.54 -2.18 -10.17
CA PHE A 35 4.55 -1.78 -11.57
C PHE A 35 5.98 -1.54 -12.09
N LEU A 36 6.78 -0.76 -11.39
CA LEU A 36 8.17 -0.44 -11.74
C LEU A 36 8.97 -0.20 -10.46
N ASP A 37 10.07 -0.92 -10.29
CA ASP A 37 10.98 -0.76 -9.17
C ASP A 37 12.12 0.22 -9.55
N TYR A 38 12.37 1.22 -8.70
CA TYR A 38 13.40 2.24 -8.91
C TYR A 38 14.78 1.82 -8.36
N ALA A 39 14.85 0.74 -7.58
CA ALA A 39 16.10 0.20 -7.06
C ALA A 39 16.59 -1.00 -7.89
N ASP A 40 15.68 -1.86 -8.37
CA ASP A 40 16.00 -3.01 -9.22
C ASP A 40 15.13 -3.02 -10.47
N HIS A 41 15.66 -2.48 -11.57
CA HIS A 41 14.92 -2.30 -12.82
C HIS A 41 14.52 -3.61 -13.52
N SER A 42 14.93 -4.78 -12.99
CA SER A 42 14.50 -6.08 -13.50
C SER A 42 13.13 -6.51 -12.94
N ARG A 43 12.63 -5.86 -11.88
CA ARG A 43 11.42 -6.26 -11.18
C ARG A 43 10.18 -5.43 -11.56
N GLY A 44 9.04 -6.11 -11.63
CA GLY A 44 7.72 -5.50 -11.78
C GLY A 44 7.11 -5.66 -13.17
N ILE A 45 5.88 -5.19 -13.32
CA ILE A 45 5.10 -5.34 -14.56
C ILE A 45 5.78 -4.66 -15.76
N PHE A 46 6.41 -3.50 -15.55
CA PHE A 46 7.01 -2.73 -16.63
C PHE A 46 8.18 -3.47 -17.32
N PRO A 47 9.22 -3.96 -16.61
CA PRO A 47 10.26 -4.76 -17.25
C PRO A 47 9.75 -6.10 -17.80
N ASP A 48 8.72 -6.72 -17.21
CA ASP A 48 8.10 -7.93 -17.78
C ASP A 48 7.48 -7.67 -19.16
N LEU A 49 6.90 -6.48 -19.36
CA LEU A 49 6.25 -6.11 -20.63
C LEU A 49 7.23 -5.52 -21.66
N PHE A 50 8.22 -4.75 -21.21
CA PHE A 50 9.04 -3.90 -22.09
C PHE A 50 10.54 -4.16 -22.00
N GLY A 51 10.98 -5.05 -21.11
CA GLY A 51 12.38 -5.37 -20.87
C GLY A 51 13.11 -4.43 -19.92
N THR A 52 14.14 -4.97 -19.25
CA THR A 52 14.94 -4.27 -18.24
C THR A 52 15.68 -3.03 -18.77
N GLU A 53 16.08 -3.03 -20.04
CA GLU A 53 16.75 -1.88 -20.66
C GLU A 53 15.80 -0.67 -20.73
N ASN A 54 14.55 -0.91 -21.17
CA ASN A 54 13.53 0.14 -21.22
C ASN A 54 13.10 0.58 -19.82
N ALA A 55 13.05 -0.34 -18.85
CA ALA A 55 12.84 0.02 -17.45
C ALA A 55 13.93 0.98 -16.95
N SER A 56 15.20 0.67 -17.27
CA SER A 56 16.34 1.53 -16.90
C SER A 56 16.29 2.91 -17.58
N ARG A 57 15.92 2.97 -18.88
CA ARG A 57 15.68 4.25 -19.57
C ARG A 57 14.56 5.04 -18.92
N MET A 58 13.43 4.39 -18.61
CA MET A 58 12.27 5.03 -17.99
C MET A 58 12.62 5.63 -16.62
N VAL A 59 13.26 4.84 -15.75
CA VAL A 59 13.71 5.32 -14.42
C VAL A 59 14.69 6.48 -14.59
N GLY A 60 15.70 6.35 -15.46
CA GLY A 60 16.67 7.42 -15.70
C GLY A 60 16.04 8.74 -16.16
N LEU A 61 15.06 8.69 -17.07
CA LEU A 61 14.34 9.88 -17.54
C LEU A 61 13.52 10.53 -16.41
N ARG A 62 12.82 9.73 -15.59
CA ARG A 62 12.01 10.25 -14.47
C ARG A 62 12.88 10.85 -13.36
N THR A 63 13.97 10.19 -13.00
CA THR A 63 14.93 10.70 -12.00
C THR A 63 15.60 12.00 -12.47
N ALA A 64 15.85 12.14 -13.77
CA ALA A 64 16.37 13.38 -14.36
C ALA A 64 15.28 14.45 -14.63
N LEU A 65 14.03 14.22 -14.21
CA LEU A 65 12.87 15.11 -14.44
C LEU A 65 12.57 15.40 -15.93
N ARG A 66 12.98 14.50 -16.84
CA ARG A 66 12.77 14.60 -18.29
C ARG A 66 11.40 14.05 -18.68
N TRP A 67 10.34 14.68 -18.17
CA TRP A 67 8.98 14.15 -18.23
C TRP A 67 8.40 13.98 -19.63
N ASP A 68 8.72 14.90 -20.55
CA ASP A 68 8.24 14.81 -21.94
C ASP A 68 8.82 13.60 -22.67
N GLU A 69 10.10 13.32 -22.43
CA GLU A 69 10.79 12.17 -23.02
C GLU A 69 10.34 10.86 -22.39
N ALA A 70 10.11 10.84 -21.07
CA ALA A 70 9.50 9.69 -20.41
C ALA A 70 8.10 9.39 -20.99
N ARG A 71 7.29 10.42 -21.26
CA ARG A 71 5.98 10.27 -21.92
C ARG A 71 6.10 9.79 -23.36
N ALA A 72 7.10 10.25 -24.10
CA ALA A 72 7.36 9.79 -25.46
C ALA A 72 7.74 8.29 -25.48
N LEU A 73 8.64 7.88 -24.59
CA LEU A 73 9.03 6.48 -24.41
C LEU A 73 7.83 5.61 -24.00
N ASP A 74 7.00 6.04 -23.05
CA ASP A 74 5.80 5.29 -22.65
C ASP A 74 4.87 5.06 -23.86
N ARG A 75 4.58 6.12 -24.65
CA ARG A 75 3.74 5.99 -25.85
C ARG A 75 4.33 5.05 -26.89
N GLU A 76 5.62 5.15 -27.16
CA GLU A 76 6.34 4.28 -28.10
C GLU A 76 6.19 2.81 -27.69
N LEU A 77 6.52 2.48 -26.43
CA LEU A 77 6.47 1.13 -25.90
C LEU A 77 5.06 0.55 -25.91
N TRP A 78 4.05 1.31 -25.50
CA TRP A 78 2.66 0.86 -25.55
C TRP A 78 2.14 0.69 -26.98
N SER A 79 2.57 1.52 -27.93
CA SER A 79 2.17 1.40 -29.34
C SER A 79 2.79 0.18 -30.02
N GLY A 80 3.98 -0.24 -29.58
CA GLY A 80 4.66 -1.44 -30.06
C GLY A 80 4.14 -2.75 -29.44
N LEU A 81 3.28 -2.66 -28.44
CA LEU A 81 2.73 -3.85 -27.77
C LEU A 81 1.62 -4.48 -28.63
N GLY A 82 1.72 -5.79 -28.90
CA GLY A 82 0.75 -6.53 -29.71
C GLY A 82 -0.61 -6.79 -29.05
N THR A 83 -0.91 -6.13 -27.93
CA THR A 83 -2.17 -6.24 -27.19
C THR A 83 -2.53 -4.89 -26.58
N ASP A 84 -3.79 -4.69 -26.22
CA ASP A 84 -4.19 -3.44 -25.59
C ASP A 84 -3.64 -3.31 -24.17
N ARG A 85 -3.41 -2.06 -23.75
CA ARG A 85 -2.82 -1.72 -22.45
C ARG A 85 -3.58 -2.30 -21.27
N ARG A 86 -4.91 -2.32 -21.32
CA ARG A 86 -5.73 -2.80 -20.20
C ARG A 86 -5.53 -4.30 -20.02
N THR A 87 -5.65 -5.06 -21.09
CA THR A 87 -5.46 -6.52 -21.07
C THR A 87 -4.06 -6.90 -20.59
N ALA A 88 -3.01 -6.21 -21.07
CA ALA A 88 -1.64 -6.46 -20.64
C ALA A 88 -1.43 -6.22 -19.13
N ILE A 89 -1.91 -5.08 -18.62
CA ILE A 89 -1.79 -4.72 -17.21
C ILE A 89 -2.59 -5.72 -16.37
N GLU A 90 -3.86 -5.96 -16.69
CA GLU A 90 -4.70 -6.87 -15.91
C GLU A 90 -4.10 -8.28 -15.85
N SER A 91 -3.61 -8.80 -16.97
CA SER A 91 -2.92 -10.11 -17.01
C SER A 91 -1.70 -10.16 -16.09
N ALA A 92 -0.89 -9.10 -16.07
CA ALA A 92 0.30 -9.02 -15.22
C ALA A 92 -0.06 -8.87 -13.73
N VAL A 93 -1.07 -8.06 -13.40
CA VAL A 93 -1.59 -7.92 -12.04
C VAL A 93 -2.11 -9.25 -11.52
N ARG A 94 -2.87 -9.98 -12.34
CA ARG A 94 -3.40 -11.30 -11.98
C ARG A 94 -2.30 -12.31 -11.65
N ARG A 95 -1.14 -12.24 -12.33
CA ARG A 95 0.02 -13.08 -11.99
C ARG A 95 0.64 -12.69 -10.64
N GLN A 96 0.86 -11.39 -10.40
CA GLN A 96 1.39 -10.94 -9.11
C GLN A 96 0.44 -11.25 -7.95
N TYR A 97 -0.88 -11.11 -8.13
CA TYR A 97 -1.86 -11.50 -7.11
C TYR A 97 -1.87 -12.99 -6.83
N ALA A 98 -1.76 -13.85 -7.85
CA ALA A 98 -1.64 -15.29 -7.61
C ALA A 98 -0.45 -15.64 -6.71
N GLU A 99 0.69 -15.00 -6.93
CA GLU A 99 1.91 -15.20 -6.14
C GLU A 99 1.80 -14.61 -4.74
N LEU A 100 1.38 -13.35 -4.61
CA LEU A 100 1.34 -12.62 -3.34
C LEU A 100 0.29 -13.18 -2.39
N PHE A 101 -0.91 -13.51 -2.88
CA PHE A 101 -1.93 -14.12 -2.04
C PHE A 101 -1.55 -15.54 -1.60
N ALA A 102 -0.82 -16.29 -2.44
CA ALA A 102 -0.28 -17.59 -2.03
C ALA A 102 0.82 -17.46 -0.96
N ALA A 103 1.51 -16.32 -0.90
CA ALA A 103 2.54 -16.03 0.08
C ALA A 103 1.99 -15.49 1.42
N PHE A 104 0.71 -15.15 1.53
CA PHE A 104 0.18 -14.63 2.80
C PHE A 104 0.24 -15.67 3.92
N PRO A 105 0.81 -15.33 5.10
CA PRO A 105 0.68 -16.12 6.31
C PRO A 105 -0.78 -16.29 6.73
N THR A 106 -1.08 -17.33 7.50
CA THR A 106 -2.42 -17.52 8.07
C THR A 106 -2.36 -17.40 9.60
N PRO A 107 -3.20 -16.56 10.24
CA PRO A 107 -4.18 -15.65 9.64
C PRO A 107 -3.56 -14.33 9.14
N THR A 108 -4.09 -13.80 8.04
CA THR A 108 -3.81 -12.45 7.51
C THR A 108 -5.10 -11.63 7.49
N TYR A 109 -5.00 -10.38 7.96
CA TYR A 109 -6.02 -9.34 7.79
C TYR A 109 -5.47 -8.28 6.84
N ALA A 110 -6.15 -8.08 5.71
CA ALA A 110 -5.64 -7.23 4.65
C ALA A 110 -6.62 -6.11 4.30
N THR A 111 -6.07 -4.94 4.01
CA THR A 111 -6.75 -3.91 3.22
C THR A 111 -5.88 -3.58 2.02
N TYR A 112 -6.47 -2.98 1.01
CA TYR A 112 -5.81 -2.66 -0.26
C TYR A 112 -5.22 -1.25 -0.25
N GLY A 113 -4.21 -1.01 -1.07
CA GLY A 113 -3.61 0.31 -1.24
C GLY A 113 -4.12 1.04 -2.48
N ASN A 114 -3.50 2.17 -2.82
CA ASN A 114 -3.95 2.98 -3.95
C ASN A 114 -3.53 2.40 -5.30
N VAL A 115 -2.52 1.50 -5.34
CA VAL A 115 -2.15 0.82 -6.59
C VAL A 115 -2.92 -0.47 -6.85
N ASP A 116 -3.59 -1.02 -5.85
CA ASP A 116 -4.30 -2.29 -5.94
C ASP A 116 -5.60 -2.23 -6.77
N ILE A 117 -6.12 -3.39 -7.17
CA ILE A 117 -7.40 -3.55 -7.87
C ILE A 117 -8.34 -4.40 -7.01
N PRO A 118 -9.07 -3.78 -6.05
CA PRO A 118 -9.88 -4.51 -5.07
C PRO A 118 -10.94 -5.43 -5.68
N ALA A 119 -11.46 -5.08 -6.86
CA ALA A 119 -12.44 -5.91 -7.58
C ALA A 119 -11.91 -7.32 -7.93
N LEU A 120 -10.58 -7.50 -8.00
CA LEU A 120 -9.97 -8.80 -8.28
C LEU A 120 -9.68 -9.62 -7.01
N TRP A 121 -9.56 -8.97 -5.84
CA TRP A 121 -9.14 -9.62 -4.60
C TRP A 121 -10.03 -10.81 -4.16
N PRO A 122 -11.37 -10.79 -4.35
CA PRO A 122 -12.22 -11.95 -4.04
C PRO A 122 -11.86 -13.23 -4.80
N GLU A 123 -11.18 -13.13 -5.95
CA GLU A 123 -10.71 -14.30 -6.71
C GLU A 123 -9.50 -14.98 -6.05
N TYR A 124 -8.78 -14.28 -5.17
CA TYR A 124 -7.51 -14.73 -4.57
C TYR A 124 -7.58 -14.92 -3.06
N ALA A 125 -8.45 -14.18 -2.36
CA ALA A 125 -8.65 -14.34 -0.93
C ALA A 125 -9.16 -15.77 -0.62
N ARG A 126 -8.42 -16.49 0.22
CA ARG A 126 -8.70 -17.87 0.64
C ARG A 126 -8.99 -17.92 2.14
N PRO A 127 -9.53 -19.03 2.67
CA PRO A 127 -9.61 -19.23 4.12
C PRO A 127 -8.25 -18.94 4.77
N GLY A 128 -8.24 -18.06 5.77
CA GLY A 128 -7.02 -17.55 6.41
C GLY A 128 -6.61 -16.15 5.97
N THR A 129 -7.18 -15.58 4.90
CA THR A 129 -7.02 -14.17 4.52
C THR A 129 -8.36 -13.44 4.58
N THR A 130 -8.48 -12.46 5.48
CA THR A 130 -9.68 -11.64 5.66
C THR A 130 -9.44 -10.24 5.10
N VAL A 131 -10.22 -9.86 4.08
CA VAL A 131 -10.15 -8.52 3.48
C VAL A 131 -11.12 -7.58 4.19
N LEU A 132 -10.66 -6.41 4.63
CA LEU A 132 -11.42 -5.44 5.42
C LEU A 132 -11.24 -4.03 4.84
N ASP A 133 -12.34 -3.29 4.73
CA ASP A 133 -12.36 -1.90 4.25
C ASP A 133 -13.67 -1.22 4.67
N GLY A 134 -13.58 -0.11 5.40
CA GLY A 134 -14.72 0.54 6.04
C GLY A 134 -15.39 -0.35 7.09
N THR A 135 -14.66 -1.34 7.62
CA THR A 135 -15.18 -2.33 8.56
C THR A 135 -14.18 -2.61 9.68
N THR A 136 -14.67 -3.25 10.74
CA THR A 136 -13.88 -3.60 11.91
C THR A 136 -13.80 -5.12 12.11
N THR A 137 -12.80 -5.54 12.87
CA THR A 137 -12.67 -6.92 13.35
C THR A 137 -11.97 -6.95 14.71
N GLU A 138 -12.17 -8.02 15.47
CA GLU A 138 -11.45 -8.23 16.73
C GLU A 138 -10.22 -9.11 16.50
N ILE A 139 -9.06 -8.67 16.99
CA ILE A 139 -7.80 -9.43 16.96
C ILE A 139 -7.23 -9.40 18.37
N GLY A 140 -7.12 -10.56 19.02
CA GLY A 140 -6.52 -10.67 20.35
C GLY A 140 -7.13 -9.73 21.40
N GLY A 141 -8.46 -9.55 21.38
CA GLY A 141 -9.20 -8.72 22.34
C GLY A 141 -9.16 -7.20 22.09
N LEU A 142 -8.59 -6.74 20.97
CA LEU A 142 -8.65 -5.35 20.53
C LEU A 142 -9.48 -5.22 19.25
N VAL A 143 -10.20 -4.11 19.12
CA VAL A 143 -10.97 -3.78 17.91
C VAL A 143 -10.09 -3.03 16.92
N PHE A 144 -9.93 -3.60 15.71
CA PHE A 144 -9.19 -3.00 14.61
C PHE A 144 -10.17 -2.49 13.56
N GLY A 145 -10.01 -1.24 13.11
CA GLY A 145 -10.72 -0.69 11.96
C GLY A 145 -9.82 -0.57 10.74
N PHE A 146 -10.33 -0.87 9.55
CA PHE A 146 -9.54 -0.89 8.32
C PHE A 146 -10.10 0.05 7.25
N VAL A 147 -9.24 0.87 6.64
CA VAL A 147 -9.58 1.74 5.50
C VAL A 147 -8.55 1.62 4.39
N GLY A 148 -8.97 1.05 3.26
CA GLY A 148 -8.12 0.84 2.11
C GLY A 148 -8.19 1.96 1.08
N GLY A 149 -7.22 1.96 0.16
CA GLY A 149 -7.13 2.86 -0.98
C GLY A 149 -6.43 4.18 -0.67
N GLY A 150 -6.42 5.05 -1.69
CA GLY A 150 -5.91 6.40 -1.59
C GLY A 150 -6.93 7.45 -2.01
N LEU A 151 -6.58 8.71 -1.80
CA LEU A 151 -7.36 9.84 -2.28
C LEU A 151 -6.90 10.24 -3.68
N ARG A 152 -7.80 10.80 -4.51
CA ARG A 152 -7.48 11.24 -5.88
C ARG A 152 -6.22 12.10 -5.95
N THR A 153 -5.26 11.72 -6.78
CA THR A 153 -4.03 12.48 -7.03
C THR A 153 -3.85 12.74 -8.53
N PRO A 154 -2.91 13.61 -8.92
CA PRO A 154 -2.49 13.70 -10.31
C PRO A 154 -1.90 12.40 -10.89
N TYR A 155 -1.47 11.44 -10.04
CA TYR A 155 -0.90 10.16 -10.46
C TYR A 155 -1.96 9.19 -10.99
N ARG A 156 -3.22 9.33 -10.53
CA ARG A 156 -4.37 8.52 -10.97
C ARG A 156 -4.10 7.03 -10.85
N THR A 157 -3.64 6.58 -9.69
CA THR A 157 -3.39 5.15 -9.46
C THR A 157 -4.71 4.35 -9.45
N PRO A 158 -4.66 3.03 -9.66
CA PRO A 158 -5.85 2.19 -9.86
C PRO A 158 -7.01 2.35 -8.86
N TYR A 159 -6.73 2.56 -7.58
CA TYR A 159 -7.77 2.67 -6.55
C TYR A 159 -7.63 3.96 -5.71
N GLU A 160 -7.88 5.08 -6.37
CA GLU A 160 -8.09 6.38 -5.74
C GLU A 160 -9.58 6.74 -5.73
N ILE A 161 -10.09 7.13 -4.56
CA ILE A 161 -11.49 7.55 -4.36
C ILE A 161 -11.57 9.02 -3.95
N ASP A 162 -12.76 9.62 -4.06
CA ASP A 162 -13.00 10.97 -3.54
C ASP A 162 -13.01 11.02 -2.01
N ASP A 163 -12.79 12.22 -1.52
CA ASP A 163 -12.72 12.57 -0.11
C ASP A 163 -13.99 12.18 0.65
N GLU A 164 -15.18 12.38 0.06
CA GLU A 164 -16.45 12.04 0.68
C GLU A 164 -16.61 10.52 0.84
N THR A 165 -16.29 9.74 -0.20
CA THR A 165 -16.32 8.27 -0.13
C THR A 165 -15.31 7.76 0.88
N TYR A 166 -14.09 8.33 0.92
CA TYR A 166 -13.07 7.93 1.90
C TYR A 166 -13.51 8.26 3.33
N ALA A 167 -14.03 9.48 3.56
CA ALA A 167 -14.52 9.92 4.86
C ALA A 167 -15.67 9.04 5.37
N ALA A 168 -16.57 8.61 4.49
CA ALA A 168 -17.65 7.69 4.84
C ALA A 168 -17.13 6.33 5.34
N LYS A 169 -16.05 5.79 4.73
CA LYS A 169 -15.39 4.58 5.21
C LYS A 169 -14.79 4.76 6.60
N VAL A 170 -14.13 5.90 6.85
CA VAL A 170 -13.53 6.23 8.15
C VAL A 170 -14.61 6.35 9.23
N GLU A 171 -15.72 7.04 8.93
CA GLU A 171 -16.81 7.22 9.88
C GLU A 171 -17.50 5.90 10.23
N ALA A 172 -17.64 4.99 9.26
CA ALA A 172 -18.24 3.67 9.46
C ALA A 172 -17.50 2.79 10.48
N LEU A 173 -16.23 3.09 10.79
CA LEU A 173 -15.45 2.34 11.77
C LEU A 173 -15.94 2.51 13.22
N GLY A 174 -16.50 3.68 13.56
CA GLY A 174 -16.86 4.01 14.94
C GLY A 174 -15.64 4.02 15.89
N GLU A 175 -15.83 3.50 17.10
CA GLU A 175 -14.76 3.40 18.11
C GLU A 175 -13.88 2.17 17.85
N VAL A 176 -12.55 2.38 17.79
CA VAL A 176 -11.56 1.32 17.55
C VAL A 176 -10.35 1.49 18.48
N ASP A 177 -9.73 0.38 18.87
CA ASP A 177 -8.47 0.39 19.61
C ASP A 177 -7.27 0.69 18.70
N VAL A 178 -7.34 0.20 17.45
CA VAL A 178 -6.29 0.37 16.43
C VAL A 178 -6.93 0.76 15.11
N LEU A 179 -6.49 1.87 14.54
CA LEU A 179 -6.89 2.32 13.21
C LEU A 179 -5.82 1.90 12.19
N CYS A 180 -6.22 1.12 11.20
CA CYS A 180 -5.38 0.67 10.09
C CYS A 180 -5.85 1.35 8.80
N SER A 181 -4.99 2.13 8.16
CA SER A 181 -5.26 2.71 6.85
C SER A 181 -4.14 2.42 5.88
N HIS A 182 -4.37 2.54 4.58
CA HIS A 182 -3.24 2.53 3.64
C HIS A 182 -2.51 3.88 3.65
N ILE A 183 -3.21 4.99 3.40
CA ILE A 183 -2.63 6.35 3.41
C ILE A 183 -2.49 6.94 4.82
N PRO A 184 -1.55 7.87 5.05
CA PRO A 184 -1.37 8.52 6.35
C PRO A 184 -2.52 9.49 6.70
N PRO A 185 -2.71 9.84 7.98
CA PRO A 185 -3.47 11.04 8.35
C PRO A 185 -2.75 12.29 7.81
N ALA A 186 -3.50 13.35 7.53
CA ALA A 186 -3.00 14.61 6.94
C ALA A 186 -2.10 15.43 7.91
N VAL A 187 -0.93 14.88 8.23
CA VAL A 187 0.09 15.51 9.06
C VAL A 187 1.37 15.64 8.25
N PRO A 188 1.89 16.86 8.03
CA PRO A 188 3.03 17.08 7.14
C PRO A 188 4.25 16.20 7.43
N GLU A 189 4.57 15.99 8.71
CA GLU A 189 5.70 15.16 9.14
C GLU A 189 5.53 13.68 8.77
N LEU A 190 4.28 13.19 8.78
CA LEU A 190 3.94 11.82 8.40
C LEU A 190 3.74 11.65 6.88
N CYS A 191 3.53 12.75 6.16
CA CYS A 191 3.23 12.77 4.72
C CYS A 191 4.43 13.09 3.83
N TYR A 192 5.54 13.60 4.38
CA TYR A 192 6.68 14.03 3.58
C TYR A 192 7.60 12.86 3.22
N ASP A 193 7.78 12.63 1.92
CA ASP A 193 8.75 11.68 1.40
C ASP A 193 10.09 12.38 1.14
N THR A 194 11.16 11.89 1.79
CA THR A 194 12.48 12.49 1.77
C THR A 194 13.26 12.25 0.48
N VAL A 195 12.94 11.19 -0.26
CA VAL A 195 13.59 10.85 -1.53
C VAL A 195 12.86 11.50 -2.69
N ALA A 196 11.52 11.40 -2.72
CA ALA A 196 10.68 12.09 -3.71
C ALA A 196 10.62 13.61 -3.47
N ARG A 197 11.04 14.08 -2.27
CA ARG A 197 11.10 15.49 -1.85
C ARG A 197 9.77 16.21 -2.03
N ARG A 198 8.68 15.56 -1.63
CA ARG A 198 7.31 16.07 -1.78
C ARG A 198 6.42 15.54 -0.67
N LEU A 199 5.26 16.18 -0.50
CA LEU A 199 4.19 15.68 0.33
C LEU A 199 3.36 14.67 -0.48
N GLU A 200 3.19 13.48 0.06
CA GLU A 200 2.15 12.55 -0.38
C GLU A 200 0.81 12.96 0.22
N ARG A 201 -0.29 12.53 -0.42
CA ARG A 201 -1.63 12.97 -0.05
C ARG A 201 -2.14 12.17 1.16
N GLY A 202 -2.13 12.77 2.34
CA GLY A 202 -2.79 12.25 3.54
C GLY A 202 -4.29 12.56 3.60
N SER A 203 -4.99 11.95 4.57
CA SER A 203 -6.43 12.12 4.79
C SER A 203 -6.76 12.97 6.02
N GLU A 204 -7.52 14.04 5.81
CA GLU A 204 -8.08 14.87 6.89
C GLU A 204 -9.11 14.09 7.72
N ALA A 205 -9.92 13.25 7.08
CA ALA A 205 -10.90 12.41 7.78
C ALA A 205 -10.22 11.45 8.78
N LEU A 206 -9.06 10.88 8.41
CA LEU A 206 -8.26 10.08 9.33
C LEU A 206 -7.71 10.90 10.49
N LEU A 207 -7.19 12.10 10.21
CA LEU A 207 -6.66 12.98 11.24
C LEU A 207 -7.75 13.35 12.27
N ASP A 208 -8.94 13.70 11.79
CA ASP A 208 -10.09 14.02 12.63
C ASP A 208 -10.57 12.81 13.45
N ALA A 209 -10.66 11.63 12.82
CA ALA A 209 -11.00 10.40 13.52
C ALA A 209 -9.99 10.05 14.62
N ILE A 210 -8.68 10.17 14.35
CA ILE A 210 -7.62 9.94 15.35
C ILE A 210 -7.75 10.90 16.53
N ARG A 211 -8.01 12.19 16.28
CA ARG A 211 -8.18 13.19 17.34
C ARG A 211 -9.42 12.93 18.20
N ARG A 212 -10.50 12.44 17.58
CA ARG A 212 -11.78 12.16 18.24
C ARG A 212 -11.74 10.85 19.04
N VAL A 213 -11.50 9.74 18.34
CA VAL A 213 -11.53 8.36 18.85
C VAL A 213 -10.32 8.06 19.73
N ARG A 214 -9.17 8.69 19.45
CA ARG A 214 -7.92 8.51 20.21
C ARG A 214 -7.53 7.03 20.34
N PRO A 215 -7.46 6.26 19.23
CA PRO A 215 -7.03 4.86 19.27
C PRO A 215 -5.62 4.75 19.84
N LYS A 216 -5.24 3.57 20.34
CA LYS A 216 -3.87 3.32 20.84
C LYS A 216 -2.85 3.49 19.72
N TYR A 217 -3.16 2.98 18.54
CA TYR A 217 -2.32 3.05 17.35
C TYR A 217 -3.10 3.52 16.12
N ALA A 218 -2.41 4.25 15.25
CA ALA A 218 -2.82 4.51 13.87
C ALA A 218 -1.70 4.03 12.93
N LEU A 219 -1.94 2.95 12.21
CA LEU A 219 -0.95 2.26 11.38
C LEU A 219 -1.25 2.50 9.89
N PHE A 220 -0.23 2.88 9.12
CA PHE A 220 -0.36 3.21 7.70
C PHE A 220 0.93 2.99 6.91
N GLY A 221 0.87 3.09 5.58
CA GLY A 221 2.03 3.04 4.67
C GLY A 221 2.05 4.23 3.71
N HIS A 222 2.11 3.94 2.41
CA HIS A 222 2.03 4.88 1.27
C HIS A 222 3.23 5.82 1.10
N VAL A 223 3.79 6.35 2.19
CA VAL A 223 5.00 7.19 2.16
C VAL A 223 6.23 6.30 2.30
N HIS A 224 6.99 6.13 1.23
CA HIS A 224 8.02 5.10 1.17
C HIS A 224 9.31 5.45 1.92
N GLN A 225 9.65 6.74 1.97
CA GLN A 225 10.80 7.25 2.71
C GLN A 225 10.39 8.42 3.62
N PRO A 226 9.62 8.13 4.69
CA PRO A 226 8.99 9.17 5.50
C PRO A 226 10.02 10.04 6.23
N LEU A 227 9.71 11.33 6.42
CA LEU A 227 10.51 12.24 7.23
C LEU A 227 10.65 11.75 8.67
N VAL A 228 9.53 11.31 9.27
CA VAL A 228 9.53 10.59 10.54
C VAL A 228 8.71 9.31 10.39
N PRO A 229 9.24 8.14 10.83
CA PRO A 229 8.53 6.88 10.70
C PRO A 229 7.39 6.74 11.72
N ARG A 230 7.38 7.57 12.77
CA ARG A 230 6.32 7.59 13.79
C ARG A 230 6.24 8.94 14.49
N MET A 231 5.05 9.29 14.96
CA MET A 231 4.82 10.43 15.84
C MET A 231 3.60 10.19 16.75
N ARG A 232 3.45 10.98 17.82
CA ARG A 232 2.23 10.94 18.64
C ARG A 232 1.27 12.06 18.28
N LEU A 233 -0.01 11.73 18.13
CA LEU A 233 -1.12 12.67 18.08
C LEU A 233 -1.97 12.48 19.34
N GLY A 234 -1.71 13.31 20.36
CA GLY A 234 -2.27 13.07 21.70
C GLY A 234 -1.79 11.72 22.26
N PRO A 235 -2.69 10.81 22.70
CA PRO A 235 -2.30 9.50 23.20
C PRO A 235 -1.98 8.49 22.08
N THR A 236 -2.45 8.73 20.84
CA THR A 236 -2.30 7.80 19.72
C THR A 236 -0.86 7.78 19.20
N GLU A 237 -0.30 6.59 19.04
CA GLU A 237 0.97 6.38 18.33
C GLU A 237 0.69 6.14 16.84
N CYS A 238 1.03 7.12 16.00
CA CYS A 238 0.95 7.04 14.55
C CYS A 238 2.23 6.42 14.01
N VAL A 239 2.14 5.35 13.24
CA VAL A 239 3.29 4.58 12.75
C VAL A 239 3.15 4.30 11.25
N ASN A 240 4.14 4.75 10.48
CA ASN A 240 4.34 4.28 9.13
C ASN A 240 5.02 2.90 9.17
N VAL A 241 4.33 1.87 8.69
CA VAL A 241 4.79 0.47 8.63
C VAL A 241 5.32 0.06 7.25
N GLY A 242 5.28 0.98 6.28
CA GLY A 242 5.96 0.86 4.99
C GLY A 242 7.47 1.17 5.11
N HIS A 243 8.28 1.00 4.06
CA HIS A 243 8.02 0.44 2.74
C HIS A 243 8.53 -1.01 2.69
N PHE A 244 7.64 -1.99 2.84
CA PHE A 244 8.01 -3.39 3.09
C PHE A 244 8.85 -4.01 1.97
N ASN A 245 8.62 -3.63 0.72
CA ASN A 245 9.44 -4.08 -0.41
C ASN A 245 10.93 -3.75 -0.21
N SER A 246 11.25 -2.63 0.45
CA SER A 246 12.62 -2.26 0.76
C SER A 246 13.10 -2.83 2.11
N THR A 247 12.28 -2.77 3.16
CA THR A 247 12.72 -3.15 4.52
C THR A 247 12.75 -4.66 4.73
N ARG A 248 11.91 -5.40 3.99
CA ARG A 248 11.74 -6.86 4.07
C ARG A 248 11.44 -7.38 5.48
N THR A 249 11.07 -6.49 6.40
CA THR A 249 10.90 -6.75 7.83
C THR A 249 9.60 -6.13 8.29
N PRO A 250 8.68 -6.90 8.89
CA PRO A 250 7.42 -6.36 9.38
C PRO A 250 7.62 -5.52 10.65
N TRP A 251 6.74 -4.55 10.85
CA TRP A 251 6.63 -3.89 12.15
C TRP A 251 5.89 -4.81 13.13
N ALA A 252 6.41 -4.98 14.34
CA ALA A 252 5.84 -5.92 15.32
C ALA A 252 5.16 -5.20 16.48
N MET A 253 3.86 -5.45 16.63
CA MET A 253 3.07 -5.01 17.78
C MET A 253 2.92 -6.15 18.79
N ARG A 254 2.96 -5.82 20.08
CA ARG A 254 2.70 -6.76 21.16
C ARG A 254 1.87 -6.13 22.26
N TRP A 255 0.91 -6.89 22.78
CA TRP A 255 0.11 -6.57 23.96
C TRP A 255 -0.32 -7.84 24.69
#